data_AF-A0A4P8QR57-F1
#
_entry.id   AF-A0A4P8QR57-F1
#
_cell.length_a   1.000
_cell.length_b   1.000
_cell.length_c   1.000
_cell.angle_alpha   90.00
_cell.angle_beta   90.00
_cell.angle_gamma   90.00
#
_symmetry.space_group_name_H-M   'P 1'
#
loop_
_entity.id
_entity.type
_entity.pdbx_description
1 polymer ?
#
loop_
_entity_poly.entity_id
_entity_poly.type
_entity_poly.pdbx_seq_one_letter_code
_entity_poly.pdbx_strand_id
1 'polypeptide(L)'
;MTRKLAIYGKGGIGKSTTTQNTAAALAYFHGKKIFIHGCDPKADSTRLILGGKPQETLMDVLRDQGAEKVTNDMVVKKGVFDIRCVESGGPEPGVGCAGRGVITAIDLMENNKAYTDDLDFIFFDVLGDVVCGGFAMPIRDGKAQEVYIVASGEMMAIYAANNICKGLVKYAKQSGVRLGGIICNSRNVDGEKAFLEEFTAAIGTKMIHFVPRDNIVQKAEFNKKTVTEFEPEANQAKEYCELGHKIIENKDLVIPRPLTMDQLESMVVKYGLAD
;
A
#
# COMPACT_ATOMS: atom_id res chain seq x y z
N MET A 1 6.57 13.34 -14.35
CA MET A 1 6.71 11.88 -14.53
C MET A 1 5.94 11.21 -13.41
N THR A 2 5.02 10.31 -13.74
CA THR A 2 4.18 9.61 -12.77
C THR A 2 5.03 8.76 -11.84
N ARG A 3 4.83 8.88 -10.52
CA ARG A 3 5.47 8.02 -9.53
C ARG A 3 4.61 6.78 -9.30
N LYS A 4 5.21 5.60 -9.39
CA LYS A 4 4.51 4.32 -9.17
C LYS A 4 4.96 3.70 -7.84
N LEU A 5 4.02 3.63 -6.90
CA LEU A 5 4.23 3.26 -5.51
C LEU A 5 3.57 1.92 -5.25
N ALA A 6 4.26 1.01 -4.57
CA ALA A 6 3.63 -0.18 -3.99
C ALA A 6 3.59 -0.06 -2.48
N ILE A 7 2.40 -0.26 -1.91
CA ILE A 7 2.19 -0.30 -0.46
C ILE A 7 2.12 -1.77 -0.06
N TYR A 8 3.00 -2.18 0.84
CA TYR A 8 3.03 -3.53 1.41
C TYR A 8 2.81 -3.49 2.93
N GLY A 9 2.60 -4.65 3.53
CA GLY A 9 2.45 -4.80 4.98
C GLY A 9 1.62 -6.03 5.34
N LYS A 10 1.77 -6.49 6.58
CA LYS A 10 1.03 -7.62 7.17
C LYS A 10 -0.47 -7.45 7.00
N GLY A 11 -1.20 -8.54 6.82
CA GLY A 11 -2.65 -8.59 6.82
C GLY A 11 -3.23 -8.03 8.10
N GLY A 12 -4.28 -7.22 7.98
CA GLY A 12 -4.95 -6.60 9.12
C GLY A 12 -4.19 -5.42 9.74
N ILE A 13 -3.00 -5.04 9.23
CA ILE A 13 -2.23 -3.91 9.77
C ILE A 13 -2.88 -2.54 9.51
N GLY A 14 -3.87 -2.45 8.62
CA GLY A 14 -4.50 -1.19 8.19
C GLY A 14 -3.87 -0.60 6.92
N LYS A 15 -3.27 -1.46 6.09
CA LYS A 15 -2.63 -1.07 4.82
C LYS A 15 -3.61 -0.34 3.88
N SER A 16 -4.72 -0.97 3.51
CA SER A 16 -5.70 -0.40 2.58
C SER A 16 -6.36 0.87 3.10
N THR A 17 -6.62 0.94 4.42
CA THR A 17 -7.08 2.17 5.08
C THR A 17 -6.04 3.30 4.91
N THR A 18 -4.77 3.01 5.18
CA THR A 18 -3.67 3.98 5.06
C THR A 18 -3.49 4.42 3.60
N THR A 19 -3.50 3.48 2.66
CA THR A 19 -3.39 3.75 1.21
C THR A 19 -4.50 4.70 0.74
N GLN A 20 -5.76 4.38 1.04
CA GLN A 20 -6.91 5.18 0.60
C GLN A 20 -6.93 6.56 1.24
N ASN A 21 -6.63 6.67 2.54
CA ASN A 21 -6.56 7.97 3.21
C ASN A 21 -5.39 8.82 2.70
N THR A 22 -4.23 8.22 2.43
CA THR A 22 -3.07 8.92 1.87
C THR A 22 -3.38 9.40 0.44
N ALA A 23 -3.98 8.55 -0.40
CA ALA A 23 -4.41 8.92 -1.74
C ALA A 23 -5.44 10.07 -1.72
N ALA A 24 -6.44 9.99 -0.83
CA ALA A 24 -7.42 11.05 -0.64
C ALA A 24 -6.77 12.36 -0.17
N ALA A 25 -5.82 12.31 0.76
CA ALA A 25 -5.09 13.48 1.23
C ALA A 25 -4.21 14.10 0.13
N LEU A 26 -3.53 13.28 -0.68
CA LEU A 26 -2.76 13.74 -1.84
C LEU A 26 -3.65 14.43 -2.89
N ALA A 27 -4.83 13.88 -3.16
CA ALA A 27 -5.76 14.47 -4.11
C ALA A 27 -6.39 15.77 -3.56
N TYR A 28 -6.87 15.76 -2.31
CA TYR A 28 -7.60 16.87 -1.71
C TYR A 28 -6.70 18.03 -1.29
N PHE A 29 -5.65 17.78 -0.50
CA PHE A 29 -4.80 18.84 0.05
C PHE A 29 -3.67 19.25 -0.90
N HIS A 30 -3.19 18.34 -1.74
CA HIS A 30 -2.01 18.57 -2.59
C HIS A 30 -2.34 18.62 -4.09
N GLY A 31 -3.63 18.51 -4.46
CA GLY A 31 -4.10 18.63 -5.84
C GLY A 31 -3.54 17.57 -6.79
N LYS A 32 -3.14 16.40 -6.28
CA LYS A 32 -2.49 15.34 -7.07
C LYS A 32 -3.51 14.44 -7.76
N LYS A 33 -3.21 14.05 -8.99
CA LYS A 33 -3.99 13.07 -9.75
C LYS A 33 -3.53 11.66 -9.40
N ILE A 34 -4.42 10.89 -8.80
CA ILE A 34 -4.09 9.58 -8.22
C ILE A 34 -4.84 8.45 -8.94
N PHE A 35 -4.16 7.33 -9.09
CA PHE A 35 -4.76 6.04 -9.47
C PHE A 35 -4.46 5.00 -8.39
N ILE A 36 -5.47 4.24 -7.96
CA ILE A 36 -5.31 3.10 -7.04
C ILE A 36 -5.61 1.82 -7.81
N HIS A 37 -4.64 0.92 -7.84
CA HIS A 37 -4.81 -0.46 -8.28
C HIS A 37 -4.73 -1.38 -7.06
N GLY A 38 -5.86 -1.96 -6.67
CA GLY A 38 -5.91 -2.94 -5.61
C GLY A 38 -5.37 -4.30 -6.07
N CYS A 39 -4.30 -4.76 -5.42
CA CYS A 39 -3.60 -6.01 -5.71
C CYS A 39 -3.72 -7.01 -4.55
N ASP A 40 -4.73 -6.82 -3.69
CA ASP A 40 -5.13 -7.77 -2.63
C ASP A 40 -6.36 -8.56 -3.12
N PRO A 41 -6.35 -9.90 -3.08
CA PRO A 41 -7.49 -10.71 -3.51
C PRO A 41 -8.79 -10.43 -2.73
N LYS A 42 -8.74 -9.71 -1.60
CA LYS A 42 -9.93 -9.25 -0.86
C LYS A 42 -10.76 -8.20 -1.60
N ALA A 43 -10.18 -7.52 -2.59
CA ALA A 43 -10.84 -6.55 -3.45
C ALA A 43 -11.57 -5.40 -2.73
N ASP A 44 -11.01 -4.91 -1.61
CA ASP A 44 -11.54 -3.80 -0.81
C ASP A 44 -10.58 -2.59 -0.70
N SER A 45 -9.51 -2.59 -1.50
CA SER A 45 -8.48 -1.55 -1.58
C SER A 45 -8.99 -0.19 -2.07
N THR A 46 -10.16 -0.15 -2.71
CA THR A 46 -10.79 1.07 -3.25
C THR A 46 -12.14 1.41 -2.61
N ARG A 47 -12.55 0.62 -1.61
CA ARG A 47 -13.90 0.67 -1.02
C ARG A 47 -14.27 2.06 -0.49
N LEU A 48 -13.36 2.72 0.24
CA LEU A 48 -13.58 4.03 0.85
C LEU A 48 -13.60 5.14 -0.20
N ILE A 49 -12.83 5.00 -1.27
CA ILE A 49 -12.80 5.98 -2.37
C ILE A 49 -14.09 5.94 -3.21
N LEU A 50 -14.69 4.74 -3.34
CA LEU A 50 -15.91 4.51 -4.12
C LEU A 50 -17.20 4.58 -3.29
N GLY A 51 -17.14 4.98 -2.02
CA GLY A 51 -18.33 5.08 -1.15
C GLY A 51 -18.96 3.73 -0.80
N GLY A 52 -18.15 2.67 -0.72
CA GLY A 52 -18.55 1.32 -0.34
C GLY A 52 -19.20 0.49 -1.45
N LYS A 53 -19.21 0.99 -2.69
CA LYS A 53 -19.64 0.23 -3.87
C LYS A 53 -18.61 -0.88 -4.14
N PRO A 54 -19.01 -2.16 -4.18
CA PRO A 54 -18.15 -3.19 -4.74
C PRO A 54 -17.99 -2.87 -6.23
N GLN A 55 -16.75 -2.63 -6.66
CA GLN A 55 -16.46 -2.60 -8.09
C GLN A 55 -16.21 -4.01 -8.57
N GLU A 56 -16.70 -4.33 -9.77
CA GLU A 56 -16.40 -5.57 -10.44
C GLU A 56 -14.89 -5.66 -10.67
N THR A 57 -14.28 -6.80 -10.30
CA THR A 57 -12.84 -6.92 -10.39
C THR A 57 -12.42 -7.24 -11.82
N LEU A 58 -11.19 -6.88 -12.18
CA LEU A 58 -10.66 -7.14 -13.51
C LEU A 58 -10.67 -8.65 -13.82
N MET A 59 -10.33 -9.49 -12.84
CA MET A 59 -10.38 -10.95 -13.01
C MET A 59 -11.80 -11.50 -13.15
N ASP A 60 -12.83 -10.85 -12.60
CA ASP A 60 -14.23 -11.24 -12.82
C ASP A 60 -14.65 -10.92 -14.26
N VAL A 61 -14.44 -9.67 -14.70
CA VAL A 61 -14.75 -9.25 -16.08
C VAL A 61 -14.00 -10.11 -17.10
N LEU A 62 -12.72 -10.42 -16.82
CA LEU A 62 -11.91 -11.25 -17.71
C LEU A 62 -12.42 -12.69 -17.81
N ARG A 63 -12.96 -13.27 -16.72
CA ARG A 63 -13.58 -14.59 -16.75
C ARG A 63 -14.89 -14.59 -17.54
N ASP A 64 -15.70 -13.55 -17.36
CA ASP A 64 -17.03 -13.50 -17.96
C ASP A 64 -17.00 -13.11 -19.44
N GLN A 65 -16.07 -12.23 -19.84
CA GLN A 65 -16.08 -11.61 -21.16
C GLN A 65 -14.86 -11.97 -22.03
N GLY A 66 -13.80 -12.50 -21.42
CA GLY A 66 -12.51 -12.74 -22.06
C GLY A 66 -11.68 -11.45 -22.19
N ALA A 67 -10.35 -11.61 -22.26
CA ALA A 67 -9.39 -10.50 -22.22
C ALA A 67 -9.61 -9.44 -23.32
N GLU A 68 -9.96 -9.86 -24.53
CA GLU A 68 -10.13 -9.00 -25.71
C GLU A 68 -11.26 -7.95 -25.56
N LYS A 69 -12.21 -8.19 -24.64
CA LYS A 69 -13.38 -7.34 -24.43
C LYS A 69 -13.25 -6.44 -23.20
N VAL A 70 -12.22 -6.63 -22.38
CA VAL A 70 -12.01 -5.82 -21.18
C VAL A 70 -11.56 -4.42 -21.60
N THR A 71 -12.40 -3.43 -21.34
CA THR A 71 -12.08 -2.00 -21.57
C THR A 71 -11.88 -1.26 -20.26
N ASN A 72 -11.16 -0.14 -20.29
CA ASN A 72 -10.91 0.67 -19.10
C ASN A 72 -12.21 1.18 -18.46
N ASP A 73 -13.23 1.54 -19.24
CA ASP A 73 -14.50 2.06 -18.70
C ASP A 73 -15.28 1.02 -17.90
N MET A 74 -15.07 -0.26 -18.20
CA MET A 74 -15.69 -1.37 -17.47
C MET A 74 -15.09 -1.53 -16.08
N VAL A 75 -13.76 -1.53 -15.98
CA VAL A 75 -13.02 -1.90 -14.76
C VAL A 75 -12.48 -0.70 -13.96
N VAL A 76 -12.31 0.46 -14.58
CA VAL A 76 -11.86 1.67 -13.90
C VAL A 76 -13.07 2.49 -13.46
N LYS A 77 -13.15 2.77 -12.17
CA LYS A 77 -14.16 3.68 -11.60
C LYS A 77 -13.50 4.93 -11.04
N LYS A 78 -14.21 6.05 -11.15
CA LYS A 78 -13.79 7.33 -10.56
C LYS A 78 -14.54 7.52 -9.23
N GLY A 79 -13.80 7.79 -8.17
CA GLY A 79 -14.34 8.00 -6.83
C GLY A 79 -14.19 9.44 -6.34
N VAL A 80 -14.17 9.60 -5.02
CA VAL A 80 -13.96 10.90 -4.37
C VAL A 80 -12.65 11.55 -4.83
N PHE A 81 -12.65 12.89 -4.93
CA PHE A 81 -11.51 13.70 -5.38
C PHE A 81 -10.92 13.26 -6.72
N ASP A 82 -11.76 12.74 -7.61
CA ASP A 82 -11.38 12.30 -8.95
C ASP A 82 -10.36 11.15 -9.01
N ILE A 83 -10.16 10.45 -7.89
CA ILE A 83 -9.26 9.29 -7.80
C ILE A 83 -9.80 8.16 -8.66
N ARG A 84 -8.94 7.60 -9.52
CA ARG A 84 -9.27 6.45 -10.37
C ARG A 84 -8.94 5.16 -9.64
N CYS A 85 -9.82 4.17 -9.74
CA CYS A 85 -9.77 2.94 -8.97
C CYS A 85 -9.97 1.73 -9.88
N VAL A 86 -9.23 0.66 -9.62
CA VAL A 86 -9.44 -0.68 -10.17
C VAL A 86 -9.06 -1.71 -9.11
N GLU A 87 -9.73 -2.85 -9.09
CA GLU A 87 -9.33 -4.02 -8.29
C GLU A 87 -8.89 -5.12 -9.24
N SER A 88 -7.71 -5.70 -9.00
CA SER A 88 -7.28 -6.91 -9.71
C SER A 88 -8.32 -8.01 -9.53
N GLY A 89 -8.74 -8.25 -8.29
CA GLY A 89 -9.49 -9.43 -7.88
C GLY A 89 -8.58 -10.63 -7.66
N GLY A 90 -9.17 -11.70 -7.15
CA GLY A 90 -8.51 -12.97 -6.88
C GLY A 90 -9.20 -14.12 -7.59
N PRO A 91 -8.56 -15.29 -7.70
CA PRO A 91 -9.27 -16.49 -8.09
C PRO A 91 -10.30 -16.86 -7.01
N GLU A 92 -11.20 -17.78 -7.33
CA GLU A 92 -12.12 -18.32 -6.33
C GLU A 92 -11.37 -18.88 -5.11
N PRO A 93 -11.90 -18.70 -3.89
CA PRO A 93 -11.28 -19.27 -2.69
C PRO A 93 -11.00 -20.76 -2.85
N GLY A 94 -9.74 -21.16 -2.67
CA GLY A 94 -9.29 -22.55 -2.82
C GLY A 94 -8.88 -22.96 -4.24
N VAL A 95 -8.97 -22.07 -5.23
CA VAL A 95 -8.62 -22.35 -6.64
C VAL A 95 -7.61 -21.32 -7.14
N GLY A 96 -6.75 -21.70 -8.10
CA GLY A 96 -5.87 -20.77 -8.81
C GLY A 96 -4.72 -20.20 -7.97
N CYS A 97 -4.17 -19.06 -8.42
CA CYS A 97 -3.10 -18.35 -7.73
C CYS A 97 -3.36 -16.84 -7.78
N ALA A 98 -3.68 -16.24 -6.64
CA ALA A 98 -3.94 -14.80 -6.52
C ALA A 98 -2.80 -13.95 -7.10
N GLY A 99 -1.55 -14.36 -6.86
CA GLY A 99 -0.39 -13.69 -7.42
C GLY A 99 -0.36 -13.68 -8.96
N ARG A 100 -0.88 -14.72 -9.65
CA ARG A 100 -0.99 -14.71 -11.12
C ARG A 100 -2.11 -13.78 -11.59
N GLY A 101 -3.22 -13.71 -10.87
CA GLY A 101 -4.31 -12.78 -11.16
C GLY A 101 -3.85 -11.31 -11.14
N VAL A 102 -3.07 -10.94 -10.10
CA VAL A 102 -2.47 -9.61 -10.00
C VAL A 102 -1.56 -9.29 -11.20
N ILE A 103 -0.76 -10.27 -11.65
CA ILE A 103 0.10 -10.11 -12.83
C ILE A 103 -0.74 -9.80 -14.07
N THR A 104 -1.69 -10.68 -14.37
CA THR A 104 -2.59 -10.52 -15.52
C THR A 104 -3.32 -9.19 -15.49
N ALA A 105 -3.82 -8.77 -14.31
CA ALA A 105 -4.53 -7.52 -14.15
C ALA A 105 -3.65 -6.31 -14.43
N ILE A 106 -2.43 -6.26 -13.90
CA ILE A 106 -1.51 -5.13 -14.14
C ILE A 106 -1.12 -5.08 -15.63
N ASP A 107 -0.75 -6.21 -16.23
CA ASP A 107 -0.34 -6.25 -17.64
C ASP A 107 -1.48 -5.84 -18.58
N LEU A 108 -2.72 -6.27 -18.31
CA LEU A 108 -3.88 -5.85 -19.09
C LEU A 108 -4.13 -4.34 -18.98
N MET A 109 -4.01 -3.76 -17.79
CA MET A 109 -4.16 -2.32 -17.58
C MET A 109 -3.06 -1.50 -18.26
N GLU A 110 -1.83 -2.01 -18.32
CA GLU A 110 -0.75 -1.39 -19.08
C GLU A 110 -1.01 -1.45 -20.59
N ASN A 111 -1.41 -2.62 -21.10
CA ASN A 111 -1.73 -2.81 -22.53
C ASN A 111 -2.89 -1.90 -22.97
N ASN A 112 -3.90 -1.76 -22.11
CA ASN A 112 -5.04 -0.86 -22.33
C ASN A 112 -4.72 0.62 -22.07
N LYS A 113 -3.48 0.95 -21.70
CA LYS A 113 -3.02 2.32 -21.40
C LYS A 113 -3.88 3.02 -20.34
N ALA A 114 -4.35 2.27 -19.34
CA ALA A 114 -5.19 2.81 -18.27
C ALA A 114 -4.43 3.78 -17.35
N TYR A 115 -3.12 3.56 -17.20
CA TYR A 115 -2.22 4.45 -16.47
C TYR A 115 -1.79 5.60 -17.37
N THR A 116 -2.62 6.64 -17.43
CA THR A 116 -2.39 7.80 -18.29
C THR A 116 -1.26 8.71 -17.78
N ASP A 117 -0.59 9.40 -18.70
CA ASP A 117 0.56 10.27 -18.39
C ASP A 117 0.21 11.50 -17.53
N ASP A 118 -1.08 11.84 -17.42
CA ASP A 118 -1.56 12.94 -16.59
C ASP A 118 -1.62 12.59 -15.10
N LEU A 119 -1.40 11.34 -14.72
CA LEU A 119 -1.36 10.91 -13.33
C LEU A 119 -0.06 11.35 -12.64
N ASP A 120 -0.18 11.85 -11.42
CA ASP A 120 0.98 12.15 -10.58
C ASP A 120 1.46 10.90 -9.84
N PHE A 121 0.53 10.09 -9.32
CA PHE A 121 0.82 8.90 -8.53
C PHE A 121 -0.06 7.71 -8.91
N ILE A 122 0.54 6.53 -8.91
CA ILE A 122 -0.16 5.23 -8.99
C ILE A 122 0.17 4.43 -7.75
N PHE A 123 -0.84 4.02 -6.99
CA PHE A 123 -0.71 3.18 -5.80
C PHE A 123 -1.11 1.76 -6.14
N PHE A 124 -0.18 0.81 -5.99
CA PHE A 124 -0.46 -0.62 -5.94
C PHE A 124 -0.62 -1.03 -4.48
N ASP A 125 -1.83 -1.37 -4.04
CA ASP A 125 -2.07 -1.90 -2.69
C ASP A 125 -1.88 -3.42 -2.70
N VAL A 126 -0.71 -3.90 -2.26
CA VAL A 126 -0.30 -5.29 -2.48
C VAL A 126 -0.36 -6.10 -1.19
N LEU A 127 -0.91 -7.33 -1.29
CA LEU A 127 -0.88 -8.27 -0.18
C LEU A 127 0.56 -8.53 0.30
N GLY A 128 0.83 -8.28 1.58
CA GLY A 128 2.17 -8.35 2.15
C GLY A 128 2.45 -9.56 3.05
N ASP A 129 1.46 -10.42 3.29
CA ASP A 129 1.61 -11.62 4.13
C ASP A 129 2.49 -12.69 3.46
N VAL A 130 2.38 -12.79 2.14
CA VAL A 130 3.08 -13.80 1.35
C VAL A 130 3.84 -13.10 0.23
N VAL A 131 5.16 -13.03 0.35
CA VAL A 131 6.03 -12.46 -0.70
C VAL A 131 6.40 -13.55 -1.71
N CYS A 132 5.39 -14.24 -2.26
CA CYS A 132 5.61 -15.23 -3.32
C CYS A 132 5.89 -14.54 -4.67
N GLY A 133 6.30 -15.30 -5.68
CA GLY A 133 6.69 -14.75 -6.98
C GLY A 133 5.63 -13.90 -7.69
N GLY A 134 4.34 -14.10 -7.39
CA GLY A 134 3.25 -13.28 -7.94
C GLY A 134 3.07 -11.94 -7.24
N PHE A 135 2.98 -11.93 -5.91
CA PHE A 135 2.87 -10.68 -5.13
C PHE A 135 4.17 -9.86 -5.12
N ALA A 136 5.30 -10.47 -5.47
CA ALA A 136 6.54 -9.76 -5.75
C ALA A 136 6.59 -9.17 -7.17
N MET A 137 5.60 -9.39 -8.04
CA MET A 137 5.69 -8.90 -9.42
C MET A 137 5.84 -7.38 -9.53
N PRO A 138 5.05 -6.55 -8.80
CA PRO A 138 5.17 -5.10 -8.92
C PRO A 138 6.60 -4.60 -8.71
N ILE A 139 7.34 -5.25 -7.81
CA ILE A 139 8.74 -4.93 -7.50
C ILE A 139 9.75 -5.67 -8.40
N ARG A 140 9.44 -6.89 -8.85
CA ARG A 140 10.32 -7.72 -9.69
C ARG A 140 10.40 -7.21 -11.13
N ASP A 141 9.25 -6.88 -11.70
CA ASP A 141 9.14 -6.48 -13.11
C ASP A 141 9.18 -4.94 -13.26
N GLY A 142 9.48 -4.23 -12.15
CA GLY A 142 9.68 -2.79 -12.15
C GLY A 142 8.41 -1.98 -12.42
N LYS A 143 7.22 -2.56 -12.15
CA LYS A 143 5.94 -1.85 -12.28
C LYS A 143 5.80 -0.74 -11.23
N ALA A 144 6.37 -0.94 -10.04
CA ALA A 144 6.54 0.08 -9.00
C ALA A 144 8.02 0.34 -8.74
N GLN A 145 8.41 1.62 -8.69
CA GLN A 145 9.80 2.01 -8.39
C GLN A 145 10.00 2.32 -6.91
N GLU A 146 8.93 2.74 -6.22
CA GLU A 146 8.96 3.14 -4.82
C GLU A 146 8.08 2.22 -3.97
N VAL A 147 8.62 1.74 -2.85
CA VAL A 147 7.89 0.87 -1.94
C VAL A 147 7.77 1.52 -0.58
N TYR A 148 6.57 1.50 -0.01
CA TYR A 148 6.31 1.89 1.37
C TYR A 148 5.70 0.70 2.09
N ILE A 149 6.16 0.43 3.31
CA ILE A 149 5.65 -0.70 4.10
C ILE A 149 4.90 -0.16 5.31
N VAL A 150 3.65 -0.58 5.47
CA VAL A 150 2.86 -0.31 6.66
C VAL A 150 3.18 -1.37 7.72
N ALA A 151 3.64 -0.91 8.88
CA ALA A 151 3.99 -1.76 10.03
C ALA A 151 3.47 -1.14 11.33
N SER A 152 3.63 -1.85 12.45
CA SER A 152 3.33 -1.39 13.81
C SER A 152 4.40 -1.96 14.76
N GLY A 153 4.33 -1.61 16.03
CA GLY A 153 5.19 -2.14 17.09
C GLY A 153 4.97 -3.63 17.38
N GLU A 154 3.96 -4.25 16.78
CA GLU A 154 3.78 -5.71 16.87
C GLU A 154 4.95 -6.45 16.22
N MET A 155 5.53 -7.42 16.94
CA MET A 155 6.61 -8.29 16.43
C MET A 155 6.34 -8.86 15.04
N MET A 156 5.12 -9.36 14.81
CA MET A 156 4.75 -9.97 13.53
C MET A 156 4.67 -8.96 12.39
N ALA A 157 4.35 -7.68 12.67
CA ALA A 157 4.35 -6.64 11.65
C ALA A 157 5.79 -6.27 11.24
N ILE A 158 6.71 -6.20 12.20
CA ILE A 158 8.14 -5.99 11.94
C ILE A 158 8.76 -7.16 11.19
N TYR A 159 8.43 -8.40 11.58
CA TYR A 159 8.87 -9.60 10.87
C TYR A 159 8.42 -9.60 9.40
N ALA A 160 7.15 -9.27 9.15
CA ALA A 160 6.63 -9.14 7.79
C ALA A 160 7.36 -8.04 7.01
N ALA A 161 7.56 -6.86 7.61
CA ALA A 161 8.30 -5.76 6.99
C ALA A 161 9.74 -6.15 6.62
N ASN A 162 10.45 -6.86 7.50
CA ASN A 162 11.80 -7.35 7.23
C ASN A 162 11.82 -8.38 6.09
N ASN A 163 10.84 -9.27 6.01
CA ASN A 163 10.74 -10.24 4.91
C ASN A 163 10.41 -9.57 3.57
N ILE A 164 9.57 -8.53 3.57
CA ILE A 164 9.34 -7.70 2.37
C ILE A 164 10.66 -7.05 1.94
N CYS A 165 11.46 -6.53 2.89
CA CYS A 165 12.78 -5.97 2.59
C CYS A 165 13.73 -7.00 1.94
N LYS A 166 13.72 -8.27 2.38
CA LYS A 166 14.48 -9.35 1.72
C LYS A 166 14.05 -9.53 0.26
N GLY A 167 12.74 -9.48 0.00
CA GLY A 167 12.19 -9.48 -1.35
C GLY A 167 12.69 -8.30 -2.20
N LEU A 168 12.70 -7.10 -1.63
CA LEU A 168 13.20 -5.90 -2.32
C LEU A 168 14.67 -6.02 -2.69
N VAL A 169 15.55 -6.48 -1.78
CA VAL A 169 16.98 -6.65 -2.04
C VAL A 169 17.22 -7.57 -3.25
N LYS A 170 16.43 -8.63 -3.38
CA LYS A 170 16.55 -9.59 -4.47
C LYS A 170 16.34 -8.94 -5.85
N TYR A 171 15.48 -7.93 -5.95
CA TYR A 171 15.08 -7.32 -7.22
C TYR A 171 15.63 -5.91 -7.44
N ALA A 172 16.13 -5.24 -6.40
CA ALA A 172 16.55 -3.83 -6.44
C ALA A 172 17.60 -3.51 -7.53
N LYS A 173 18.51 -4.45 -7.84
CA LYS A 173 19.50 -4.28 -8.92
C LYS A 173 18.90 -4.50 -10.31
N GLN A 174 17.91 -5.39 -10.44
CA GLN A 174 17.29 -5.76 -11.71
C GLN A 174 16.22 -4.75 -12.12
N SER A 175 15.29 -4.42 -11.23
CA SER A 175 14.13 -3.57 -11.53
C SER A 175 14.32 -2.10 -11.18
N GLY A 176 15.38 -1.78 -10.42
CA GLY A 176 15.59 -0.43 -9.88
C GLY A 176 14.69 -0.08 -8.70
N VAL A 177 13.86 -1.00 -8.20
CA VAL A 177 12.96 -0.74 -7.06
C VAL A 177 13.72 -0.32 -5.80
N ARG A 178 13.14 0.60 -5.03
CA ARG A 178 13.71 1.11 -3.77
C ARG A 178 12.66 1.17 -2.66
N LEU A 179 13.12 1.04 -1.42
CA LEU A 179 12.32 1.31 -0.23
C LEU A 179 12.34 2.82 0.03
N GLY A 180 11.16 3.43 0.07
CA GLY A 180 10.98 4.85 0.40
C GLY A 180 10.77 5.13 1.88
N GLY A 181 10.31 4.13 2.64
CA GLY A 181 10.19 4.24 4.09
C GLY A 181 9.17 3.27 4.69
N ILE A 182 9.12 3.26 6.01
CA ILE A 182 8.10 2.54 6.79
C ILE A 182 7.07 3.55 7.29
N ILE A 183 5.79 3.24 7.09
CA ILE A 183 4.67 3.97 7.69
C ILE A 183 4.26 3.19 8.94
N CYS A 184 4.46 3.77 10.12
CA CYS A 184 3.97 3.17 11.35
C CYS A 184 2.47 3.46 11.46
N ASN A 185 1.63 2.43 11.47
CA ASN A 185 0.21 2.55 11.78
C ASN A 185 -0.01 2.06 13.21
N SER A 186 -0.11 3.02 14.12
CA SER A 186 -0.06 2.79 15.56
C SER A 186 -1.08 1.74 16.03
N ARG A 187 -0.59 0.85 16.90
CA ARG A 187 -1.41 -0.11 17.65
C ARG A 187 -1.47 0.23 19.13
N ASN A 188 -0.96 1.40 19.52
CA ASN A 188 -0.77 1.81 20.90
C ASN A 188 0.09 0.80 21.67
N VAL A 189 1.17 0.33 21.02
CA VAL A 189 2.19 -0.47 21.70
C VAL A 189 3.12 0.47 22.46
N ASP A 190 3.54 0.10 23.66
CA ASP A 190 4.46 0.92 24.45
C ASP A 190 5.80 1.07 23.73
N GLY A 191 6.32 2.30 23.70
CA GLY A 191 7.57 2.61 22.99
C GLY A 191 7.52 2.43 21.46
N GLU A 192 6.34 2.22 20.85
CA GLU A 192 6.15 1.85 19.44
C GLU A 192 6.92 2.75 18.47
N LYS A 193 6.84 4.07 18.68
CA LYS A 193 7.53 5.05 17.84
C LYS A 193 9.06 4.85 17.87
N ALA A 194 9.63 4.74 19.07
CA ALA A 194 11.07 4.56 19.26
C ALA A 194 11.54 3.22 18.67
N PHE A 195 10.74 2.16 18.83
CA PHE A 195 11.04 0.86 18.24
C PHE A 195 11.08 0.92 16.71
N LEU A 196 10.10 1.56 16.07
CA LEU A 196 10.07 1.70 14.61
C LEU A 196 11.20 2.60 14.09
N GLU A 197 11.59 3.63 14.84
CA GLU A 197 12.74 4.46 14.53
C GLU A 197 14.05 3.64 14.55
N GLU A 198 14.27 2.82 15.58
CA GLU A 198 15.45 1.94 15.64
C GLU A 198 15.43 0.88 14.52
N PHE A 199 14.28 0.23 14.30
CA PHE A 199 14.13 -0.75 13.23
C PHE A 199 14.42 -0.15 11.85
N THR A 200 13.85 1.03 11.56
CA THR A 200 14.04 1.70 10.26
C THR A 200 15.50 2.11 10.04
N ALA A 201 16.15 2.65 11.06
CA ALA A 201 17.58 2.98 11.00
C ALA A 201 18.44 1.73 10.73
N ALA A 202 18.14 0.62 11.41
CA ALA A 202 18.88 -0.63 11.26
C ALA A 202 18.77 -1.19 9.83
N ILE A 203 17.58 -1.15 9.21
CA ILE A 203 17.40 -1.56 7.81
C ILE A 203 17.85 -0.49 6.79
N GLY A 204 18.37 0.65 7.25
CA GLY A 204 18.93 1.70 6.41
C GLY A 204 17.90 2.59 5.74
N THR A 205 16.69 2.72 6.31
CA THR A 205 15.62 3.61 5.83
C THR A 205 15.13 4.53 6.96
N LYS A 206 13.97 5.16 6.78
CA LYS A 206 13.30 6.00 7.77
C LYS A 206 11.87 5.54 8.03
N MET A 207 11.38 5.79 9.24
CA MET A 207 9.95 5.87 9.49
C MET A 207 9.44 7.17 8.86
N ILE A 208 8.81 7.08 7.70
CA ILE A 208 8.38 8.28 6.97
C ILE A 208 7.30 9.04 7.75
N HIS A 209 6.42 8.31 8.44
CA HIS A 209 5.37 8.91 9.24
C HIS A 209 4.88 7.93 10.30
N PHE A 210 4.42 8.46 11.43
CA PHE A 210 3.74 7.73 12.50
C PHE A 210 2.27 8.13 12.47
N VAL A 211 1.40 7.25 11.98
CA VAL A 211 -0.05 7.46 11.92
C VAL A 211 -0.63 7.05 13.28
N PRO A 212 -1.16 7.99 14.08
CA PRO A 212 -1.72 7.66 15.38
C PRO A 212 -3.02 6.89 15.25
N ARG A 213 -3.37 6.16 16.32
CA ARG A 213 -4.64 5.45 16.42
C ARG A 213 -5.73 6.45 16.80
N ASP A 214 -6.71 6.65 15.92
CA ASP A 214 -7.86 7.52 16.18
C ASP A 214 -9.17 6.83 15.78
N ASN A 215 -10.17 6.91 16.67
CA ASN A 215 -11.50 6.34 16.47
C ASN A 215 -12.27 6.98 15.29
N ILE A 216 -11.86 8.18 14.86
CA ILE A 216 -12.43 8.82 13.67
C ILE A 216 -12.23 7.97 12.42
N VAL A 217 -11.15 7.19 12.34
CA VAL A 217 -10.90 6.27 11.22
C VAL A 217 -12.04 5.26 11.13
N GLN A 218 -12.44 4.64 12.25
CA GLN A 218 -13.55 3.68 12.26
C GLN A 218 -14.88 4.38 11.93
N LYS A 219 -15.12 5.59 12.45
CA LYS A 219 -16.32 6.37 12.13
C LYS A 219 -16.42 6.65 10.62
N ALA A 220 -15.31 7.05 9.99
CA ALA A 220 -15.24 7.29 8.55
C ALA A 220 -15.45 6.00 7.75
N GLU A 221 -14.80 4.89 8.14
CA GLU A 221 -14.96 3.59 7.51
C GLU A 221 -16.39 3.05 7.58
N PHE A 222 -17.09 3.23 8.71
CA PHE A 222 -18.51 2.87 8.84
C PHE A 222 -19.41 3.70 7.92
N ASN A 223 -19.00 4.93 7.61
CA ASN A 223 -19.65 5.79 6.62
C ASN A 223 -19.12 5.54 5.20
N LYS A 224 -18.23 4.56 5.00
CA LYS A 224 -17.61 4.17 3.72
C LYS A 224 -16.81 5.31 3.09
N LYS A 225 -16.17 6.14 3.91
CA LYS A 225 -15.40 7.31 3.51
C LYS A 225 -13.97 7.22 4.02
N THR A 226 -13.08 7.95 3.37
CA THR A 226 -11.80 8.31 3.98
C THR A 226 -12.00 9.37 5.06
N VAL A 227 -11.08 9.50 6.01
CA VAL A 227 -11.12 10.56 7.02
C VAL A 227 -11.11 11.94 6.36
N THR A 228 -10.29 12.13 5.32
CA THR A 228 -10.22 13.39 4.56
C THR A 228 -11.58 13.78 3.96
N GLU A 229 -12.35 12.82 3.44
CA GLU A 229 -13.70 13.08 2.95
C GLU A 229 -14.72 13.27 4.08
N PHE A 230 -14.55 12.52 5.18
CA PHE A 230 -15.50 12.51 6.29
C PHE A 230 -15.42 13.77 7.15
N GLU A 231 -14.20 14.19 7.52
CA GLU A 231 -13.92 15.32 8.39
C GLU A 231 -12.51 15.87 8.08
N PRO A 232 -12.36 16.74 7.06
CA PRO A 232 -11.05 17.21 6.59
C PRO A 232 -10.27 18.03 7.65
N GLU A 233 -10.96 18.62 8.62
CA GLU A 233 -10.36 19.42 9.69
C GLU A 233 -9.86 18.59 10.88
N ALA A 234 -10.20 17.30 10.93
CA ALA A 234 -9.78 16.42 12.01
C ALA A 234 -8.27 16.24 12.05
N ASN A 235 -7.71 16.03 13.25
CA ASN A 235 -6.28 15.81 13.42
C ASN A 235 -5.79 14.63 12.57
N GLN A 236 -6.56 13.54 12.51
CA GLN A 236 -6.21 12.38 11.70
C GLN A 236 -6.17 12.69 10.19
N ALA A 237 -7.01 13.60 9.67
CA ALA A 237 -6.92 14.05 8.28
C ALA A 237 -5.62 14.84 8.04
N LYS A 238 -5.18 15.64 9.02
CA LYS A 238 -3.91 16.37 8.99
C LYS A 238 -2.70 15.44 9.04
N GLU A 239 -2.76 14.34 9.78
CA GLU A 239 -1.70 13.30 9.77
C GLU A 239 -1.56 12.67 8.37
N TYR A 240 -2.68 12.35 7.70
CA TYR A 240 -2.62 11.88 6.31
C TYR A 240 -2.17 12.95 5.31
N CYS A 241 -2.53 14.22 5.53
CA CYS A 241 -2.01 15.35 4.77
C CYS A 241 -0.48 15.42 4.86
N GLU A 242 0.06 15.32 6.07
CA GLU A 242 1.49 15.37 6.35
C GLU A 242 2.22 14.14 5.80
N LEU A 243 1.65 12.94 5.94
CA LEU A 243 2.17 11.74 5.27
C LEU A 243 2.23 11.92 3.75
N GLY A 244 1.17 12.48 3.14
CA GLY A 244 1.14 12.81 1.72
C GLY A 244 2.25 13.80 1.32
N HIS A 245 2.43 14.87 2.10
CA HIS A 245 3.50 15.84 1.89
C HIS A 245 4.89 15.18 1.96
N LYS A 246 5.14 14.36 2.99
CA LYS A 246 6.42 13.64 3.14
C LYS A 246 6.68 12.67 1.99
N ILE A 247 5.65 12.00 1.47
CA ILE A 247 5.79 11.15 0.26
C ILE A 247 6.15 12.00 -0.96
N ILE A 248 5.51 13.16 -1.16
CA ILE A 248 5.81 14.07 -2.27
C ILE A 248 7.29 14.47 -2.25
N GLU A 249 7.80 14.89 -1.09
CA GLU A 249 9.17 15.38 -0.93
C GLU A 249 10.22 14.26 -0.80
N ASN A 250 9.80 12.99 -0.69
CA ASN A 250 10.71 11.90 -0.41
C ASN A 250 11.69 11.65 -1.57
N LYS A 251 12.98 11.87 -1.31
CA LYS A 251 14.10 11.53 -2.22
C LYS A 251 15.00 10.43 -1.66
N ASP A 252 14.77 10.00 -0.41
CA ASP A 252 15.59 9.01 0.27
C ASP A 252 15.10 7.60 -0.07
N LEU A 253 15.47 7.15 -1.27
CA LEU A 253 15.10 5.85 -1.82
C LEU A 253 16.28 4.88 -1.72
N VAL A 254 16.15 3.84 -0.88
CA VAL A 254 17.26 2.97 -0.51
C VAL A 254 17.07 1.52 -0.96
N ILE A 255 18.18 0.79 -1.08
CA ILE A 255 18.15 -0.67 -1.03
C ILE A 255 18.24 -1.04 0.46
N PRO A 256 17.22 -1.67 1.07
CA PRO A 256 17.22 -1.93 2.50
C PRO A 256 18.28 -2.97 2.89
N ARG A 257 18.60 -3.01 4.18
CA ARG A 257 19.50 -4.00 4.81
C ARG A 257 18.70 -4.87 5.78
N PRO A 258 18.04 -5.95 5.30
CA PRO A 258 17.22 -6.79 6.16
C PRO A 258 18.04 -7.39 7.31
N LEU A 259 17.43 -7.45 8.49
CA LEU A 259 18.03 -8.00 9.70
C LEU A 259 17.91 -9.53 9.73
N THR A 260 18.82 -10.18 10.45
CA THR A 260 18.68 -11.60 10.81
C THR A 260 17.56 -11.78 11.84
N MET A 261 17.12 -13.03 12.05
CA MET A 261 16.09 -13.31 13.06
C MET A 261 16.58 -12.93 14.46
N ASP A 262 17.81 -13.32 14.82
CA ASP A 262 18.40 -13.00 16.12
C ASP A 262 18.48 -11.49 16.38
N GLN A 263 18.81 -10.69 15.35
CA GLN A 263 18.83 -9.23 15.44
C GLN A 263 17.42 -8.66 15.67
N LEU A 264 16.42 -9.20 14.98
CA LEU A 264 15.02 -8.80 15.19
C LEU A 264 14.53 -9.17 16.58
N GLU A 265 14.79 -10.41 17.04
CA GLU A 265 14.39 -10.87 18.36
C GLU A 265 15.05 -10.05 19.46
N SER A 266 16.35 -9.78 19.34
CA SER A 266 17.06 -8.91 20.30
C SER A 266 16.43 -7.52 20.38
N MET A 267 16.03 -6.94 19.24
CA MET A 267 15.37 -5.64 19.21
C MET A 267 13.96 -5.71 19.81
N VAL A 268 13.17 -6.74 19.49
CA VAL A 268 11.83 -6.94 20.05
C VAL A 268 11.89 -7.11 21.57
N VAL A 269 12.83 -7.90 22.09
CA VAL A 269 13.04 -8.10 23.53
C VAL A 269 13.37 -6.78 24.22
N LYS A 270 14.23 -5.95 23.62
CA LYS A 270 14.59 -4.63 24.16
C LYS A 270 13.37 -3.75 24.42
N TYR A 271 12.39 -3.75 23.50
CA TYR A 271 11.19 -2.92 23.61
C TYR A 271 10.01 -3.61 24.30
N GLY A 272 9.99 -4.95 24.35
CA GLY A 272 8.99 -5.72 25.09
C GLY A 272 9.26 -5.83 26.60
N LEU A 273 10.46 -5.44 27.04
CA LEU A 273 10.87 -5.34 28.45
C LEU A 273 10.90 -3.89 28.96
N ALA A 274 10.42 -2.92 28.17
CA ALA A 274 10.30 -1.55 28.62
C ALA A 274 9.11 -1.46 29.59
N ASP A 275 9.41 -1.14 30.86
CA ASP A 275 8.44 -0.95 31.95
C ASP A 275 7.43 0.18 31.67
#